data_AF-A0AA43I9C7-F1
#
_entry.id   AF-A0AA43I9C7-F1
#
_cell.length_a   1.000
_cell.length_b   1.000
_cell.length_c   1.000
_cell.angle_alpha   90.00
_cell.angle_beta   90.00
_cell.angle_gamma   90.00
#
_symmetry.space_group_name_H-M   'P 1'
#
loop_
_entity.id
_entity.type
_entity.pdbx_description
1 polymer ?
#
loop_
_entity_poly.entity_id
_entity_poly.type
_entity_poly.pdbx_seq_one_letter_code
_entity_poly.pdbx_strand_id
1 'polypeptide(L)'
;MVFESLVAEKEQQRYLKVSANNSVLIEASSSLGVVIAGILSDSFFDGVYWLQIIINFVAIAVAWQFVEPEIATYQKEKYFSLLKSAFQLVIKIKALPQVMLTFAFVEALGATYYFYFQNYFAEIGISGFGISLVILGSSVFQMLGAKLSPKISESFKLTTIYFLFFSVTAVAIAFSAILPVVATISFYALVNVLAAIINPIRSNYINQSIPSGKRATINSIDSFCFSLMMVLFFPLTGFLISIVSYEITFIGIASCLLLGGFFNWWQLRKVL
;
A
#
# COMPACT_ATOMS: atom_id res chain seq x y z
N MET A 1 11.82 4.18 -11.51
CA MET A 1 13.30 4.15 -11.54
C MET A 1 13.80 2.73 -11.35
N VAL A 2 13.55 2.05 -10.21
CA VAL A 2 14.01 0.66 -9.98
C VAL A 2 13.68 -0.31 -11.11
N PHE A 3 12.45 -0.31 -11.62
CA PHE A 3 12.08 -1.18 -12.74
C PHE A 3 12.86 -0.84 -14.02
N GLU A 4 13.02 0.45 -14.35
CA GLU A 4 13.75 0.87 -15.56
C GLU A 4 15.25 0.50 -15.46
N SER A 5 15.85 0.62 -14.28
CA SER A 5 17.22 0.17 -14.04
C SER A 5 17.37 -1.34 -14.31
N LEU A 6 16.41 -2.15 -13.83
CA LEU A 6 16.41 -3.59 -14.11
C LEU A 6 16.14 -3.91 -15.58
N VAL A 7 15.34 -3.10 -16.30
CA VAL A 7 15.15 -3.26 -17.75
C VAL A 7 16.45 -2.96 -18.50
N ALA A 8 17.16 -1.89 -18.14
CA ALA A 8 18.46 -1.55 -18.72
C ALA A 8 19.49 -2.67 -18.51
N GLU A 9 19.45 -3.34 -17.36
CA GLU A 9 20.28 -4.51 -17.04
C GLU A 9 19.73 -5.85 -17.58
N LYS A 10 18.58 -5.86 -18.27
CA LYS A 10 17.86 -7.07 -18.74
C LYS A 10 17.43 -8.05 -17.63
N GLU A 11 17.30 -7.56 -16.40
CA GLU A 11 16.99 -8.31 -15.17
C GLU A 11 15.55 -8.06 -14.67
N GLN A 12 14.63 -7.62 -15.53
CA GLN A 12 13.24 -7.25 -15.18
C GLN A 12 12.44 -8.37 -14.46
N GLN A 13 12.80 -9.64 -14.67
CA GLN A 13 12.19 -10.78 -13.96
C GLN A 13 12.46 -10.75 -12.45
N ARG A 14 13.53 -10.09 -12.01
CA ARG A 14 13.85 -9.93 -10.58
C ARG A 14 13.08 -8.81 -9.92
N TYR A 15 12.29 -8.02 -10.66
CA TYR A 15 11.62 -6.85 -10.10
C TYR A 15 10.75 -7.21 -8.89
N LEU A 16 10.01 -8.32 -8.93
CA LEU A 16 9.20 -8.75 -7.79
C LEU A 16 10.05 -8.98 -6.53
N LYS A 17 11.21 -9.62 -6.67
CA LYS A 17 12.16 -9.86 -5.56
C LYS A 17 12.78 -8.55 -5.05
N VAL A 18 13.15 -7.64 -5.96
CA VAL A 18 13.70 -6.33 -5.59
C VAL A 18 12.64 -5.46 -4.91
N SER A 19 11.42 -5.45 -5.43
CA SER A 19 10.27 -4.75 -4.85
C SER A 19 9.93 -5.28 -3.45
N ALA A 20 9.92 -6.61 -3.27
CA ALA A 20 9.76 -7.23 -1.96
C ALA A 20 10.84 -6.80 -0.96
N ASN A 21 12.12 -6.78 -1.37
CA ASN A 21 13.21 -6.29 -0.51
C ASN A 21 13.08 -4.81 -0.19
N ASN A 22 12.65 -3.99 -1.17
CA ASN A 22 12.39 -2.58 -0.95
C ASN A 22 11.24 -2.37 0.06
N SER A 23 10.17 -3.15 -0.03
CA SER A 23 9.09 -3.14 0.97
C SER A 23 9.58 -3.50 2.37
N VAL A 24 10.51 -4.46 2.51
CA VAL A 24 11.13 -4.79 3.79
C VAL A 24 11.87 -3.59 4.38
N LEU A 25 12.65 -2.87 3.57
CA LEU A 25 13.40 -1.69 4.01
C LEU A 25 12.46 -0.53 4.39
N ILE A 26 11.40 -0.30 3.61
CA ILE A 26 10.38 0.71 3.90
C ILE A 26 9.69 0.39 5.22
N GLU A 27 9.30 -0.87 5.43
CA GLU A 27 8.62 -1.29 6.64
C GLU A 27 9.52 -1.11 7.87
N ALA A 28 10.75 -1.64 7.82
CA ALA A 28 11.72 -1.48 8.90
C ALA A 28 11.97 0.01 9.24
N SER A 29 12.19 0.83 8.22
CA SER A 29 12.47 2.27 8.40
C SER A 29 11.25 3.01 8.97
N SER A 30 10.05 2.71 8.47
CA SER A 30 8.81 3.36 8.91
C SER A 30 8.48 2.99 10.34
N SER A 31 8.61 1.71 10.73
CA SER A 31 8.35 1.28 12.11
C SER A 31 9.37 1.85 13.09
N LEU A 32 10.66 1.95 12.71
CA LEU A 32 11.65 2.65 13.51
C LEU A 32 11.30 4.14 13.66
N GLY A 33 10.84 4.78 12.59
CA GLY A 33 10.35 6.15 12.61
C GLY A 33 9.19 6.34 13.59
N VAL A 34 8.20 5.44 13.57
CA VAL A 34 7.05 5.47 14.50
C VAL A 34 7.50 5.30 15.94
N VAL A 35 8.42 4.38 16.24
CA VAL A 35 8.95 4.18 17.59
C VAL A 35 9.69 5.42 18.09
N ILE A 36 10.55 6.01 17.26
CA ILE A 36 11.27 7.24 17.62
C ILE A 36 10.28 8.39 17.84
N ALA A 37 9.27 8.52 16.96
CA ALA A 37 8.22 9.54 17.10
C ALA A 37 7.41 9.35 18.38
N GLY A 38 7.03 8.11 18.73
CA GLY A 38 6.31 7.80 19.96
C GLY A 38 7.12 8.02 21.24
N ILE A 39 8.45 7.86 21.20
CA ILE A 39 9.33 8.21 22.34
C ILE A 39 9.42 9.74 22.49
N LEU A 40 9.50 10.47 21.37
CA LEU A 40 9.65 11.92 21.38
C LEU A 40 8.33 12.67 21.62
N SER A 41 7.18 12.08 21.29
CA SER A 41 5.88 12.77 21.29
C SER A 41 5.51 13.38 22.64
N ASP A 42 5.87 12.71 23.74
CA ASP A 42 5.45 13.10 25.08
C ASP A 42 6.40 14.15 25.71
N SER A 43 7.68 14.14 25.32
CA SER A 43 8.73 14.97 25.94
C SER A 43 9.24 16.10 25.05
N PHE A 44 9.29 15.90 23.73
CA PHE A 44 9.86 16.86 22.78
C PHE A 44 9.22 16.71 21.38
N PHE A 45 7.95 17.11 21.28
CA PHE A 45 7.16 16.98 20.06
C PHE A 45 7.81 17.64 18.83
N ASP A 46 8.33 18.86 18.96
CA ASP A 46 9.00 19.57 17.87
C ASP A 46 10.26 18.84 17.37
N GLY A 47 10.88 18.03 18.24
CA GLY A 47 12.05 17.21 17.91
C GLY A 47 11.81 16.21 16.80
N VAL A 48 10.58 15.71 16.65
CA VAL A 48 10.20 14.80 15.58
C VAL A 48 10.41 15.47 14.22
N TYR A 49 10.04 16.75 14.09
CA TYR A 49 10.22 17.50 12.84
C TYR A 49 11.68 17.83 12.56
N TRP A 50 12.45 18.23 13.58
CA TRP A 50 13.89 18.49 13.42
C TRP A 50 14.65 17.25 12.97
N LEU A 51 14.35 16.09 13.57
CA LEU A 51 14.95 14.82 13.17
C LEU A 51 14.59 14.46 11.72
N GLN A 52 13.32 14.63 11.32
CA GLN A 52 12.88 14.41 9.94
C GLN A 52 13.64 15.30 8.95
N ILE A 53 13.87 16.57 9.28
CA ILE A 53 14.65 17.50 8.45
C ILE A 53 16.08 16.96 8.27
N ILE A 54 16.74 16.54 9.35
CA ILE A 54 18.11 15.99 9.29
C ILE A 54 18.16 14.74 8.41
N ILE A 55 17.23 13.80 8.61
CA ILE A 55 17.15 12.57 7.80
C ILE A 55 16.93 12.90 6.32
N ASN A 56 16.08 13.89 6.01
CA ASN A 56 15.86 14.32 4.63
C ASN A 56 17.12 14.91 3.97
N PHE A 57 17.94 15.68 4.71
CA PHE A 57 19.22 16.15 4.17
C PHE A 57 20.18 14.99 3.87
N VAL A 58 20.24 13.98 4.73
CA VAL A 58 21.02 12.76 4.48
C VAL A 58 20.49 12.04 3.23
N ALA A 59 19.17 11.92 3.08
CA ALA A 59 18.56 11.31 1.91
C ALA A 59 18.90 12.05 0.60
N ILE A 60 18.92 13.39 0.63
CA ILE A 60 19.36 14.21 -0.52
C ILE A 60 20.83 13.93 -0.86
N ALA A 61 21.70 13.86 0.14
CA ALA A 61 23.12 13.57 -0.07
C ALA A 61 23.36 12.19 -0.69
N VAL A 62 22.57 11.19 -0.30
CA VAL A 62 22.58 9.84 -0.91
C VAL A 62 22.03 9.89 -2.34
N ALA A 63 20.91 10.58 -2.56
CA ALA A 63 20.28 10.70 -3.87
C ALA A 63 21.20 11.39 -4.91
N TRP A 64 22.09 12.29 -4.47
CA TRP A 64 23.09 12.92 -5.34
C TRP A 64 24.04 11.90 -5.99
N GLN A 65 24.22 10.72 -5.38
CA GLN A 65 25.09 9.66 -5.89
C GLN A 65 24.38 8.75 -6.91
N PHE A 66 23.09 8.97 -7.18
CA PHE A 66 22.33 8.15 -8.11
C PHE A 66 22.77 8.42 -9.55
N VAL A 67 22.94 7.33 -10.30
CA VAL A 67 23.22 7.35 -11.73
C VAL A 67 21.92 7.07 -12.48
N GLU A 68 21.55 7.95 -13.39
CA GLU A 68 20.34 7.77 -14.20
C GLU A 68 20.57 6.67 -15.24
N PRO A 69 19.67 5.68 -15.37
CA PRO A 69 19.82 4.63 -16.37
C PRO A 69 19.67 5.23 -17.78
N GLU A 70 20.40 4.69 -18.77
CA GLU A 70 20.21 5.05 -20.17
C GLU A 70 18.86 4.49 -20.66
N ILE A 71 17.82 5.34 -20.72
CA ILE A 71 16.50 4.97 -21.22
C ILE A 71 16.42 5.29 -22.72
N ALA A 72 15.80 4.39 -23.51
CA ALA A 72 15.52 4.62 -24.93
C ALA A 72 14.80 5.97 -25.15
N THR A 73 15.37 6.80 -26.03
CA THR A 73 14.90 8.11 -26.53
C THR A 73 13.57 8.61 -25.96
N TYR A 74 13.66 9.47 -24.93
CA TYR A 74 12.52 10.26 -24.46
C TYR A 74 12.14 11.26 -25.57
N GLN A 75 11.06 11.00 -26.30
CA GLN A 75 10.51 12.02 -27.20
C GLN A 75 9.92 13.14 -26.35
N LYS A 76 10.36 14.39 -26.58
CA LYS A 76 9.75 15.59 -25.99
C LYS A 76 8.31 15.73 -26.48
N GLU A 77 7.38 15.05 -25.83
CA GLU A 77 5.95 15.31 -25.97
C GLU A 77 5.55 16.52 -25.11
N LYS A 78 4.57 17.31 -25.59
CA LYS A 78 3.90 18.29 -24.73
C LYS A 78 3.23 17.55 -23.56
N TYR A 79 3.29 18.11 -22.36
CA TYR A 79 2.75 17.49 -21.14
C TYR A 79 1.32 16.94 -21.30
N PHE A 80 0.39 17.73 -21.88
CA PHE A 80 -0.98 17.30 -22.12
C PHE A 80 -1.10 16.16 -23.14
N SER A 81 -0.21 16.10 -24.14
CA SER A 81 -0.13 14.97 -25.09
C SER A 81 0.31 13.69 -24.39
N LEU A 82 1.33 13.80 -23.53
CA LEU A 82 1.84 12.68 -22.74
C LEU A 82 0.74 12.11 -21.82
N LEU A 83 0.00 12.97 -21.11
CA LEU A 83 -1.11 12.56 -20.27
C LEU A 83 -2.23 11.88 -21.06
N LYS A 84 -2.67 12.51 -22.15
CA LYS A 84 -3.73 11.96 -23.01
C LYS A 84 -3.32 10.61 -23.59
N SER A 85 -2.08 10.49 -24.06
CA SER A 85 -1.58 9.28 -24.69
C SER A 85 -1.33 8.16 -23.67
N ALA A 86 -0.94 8.48 -22.44
CA ALA A 86 -0.87 7.52 -21.34
C ALA A 86 -2.26 7.04 -20.91
N PHE A 87 -3.23 7.94 -20.77
CA PHE A 87 -4.61 7.57 -20.43
C PHE A 87 -5.25 6.69 -21.50
N GLN A 88 -5.05 7.02 -22.78
CA GLN A 88 -5.48 6.16 -23.90
C GLN A 88 -4.79 4.79 -23.87
N LEU A 89 -3.51 4.73 -23.50
CA LEU A 89 -2.79 3.46 -23.37
C LEU A 89 -3.36 2.61 -22.22
N VAL A 90 -3.64 3.23 -21.07
CA VAL A 90 -4.28 2.55 -19.93
C VAL A 90 -5.61 1.93 -20.35
N ILE A 91 -6.48 2.69 -21.03
CA ILE A 91 -7.78 2.19 -21.50
C ILE A 91 -7.61 1.09 -22.56
N LYS A 92 -6.60 1.17 -23.42
CA LYS A 92 -6.33 0.14 -24.45
C LYS A 92 -5.85 -1.18 -23.86
N ILE A 93 -5.11 -1.16 -22.74
CA ILE A 93 -4.67 -2.38 -22.07
C ILE A 93 -5.86 -2.91 -21.27
N LYS A 94 -6.63 -3.82 -21.86
CA LYS A 94 -7.93 -4.30 -21.38
C LYS A 94 -8.03 -4.56 -19.86
N ALA A 95 -7.01 -5.17 -19.25
CA ALA A 95 -7.03 -5.52 -17.84
C ALA A 95 -6.55 -4.38 -16.90
N LEU A 96 -5.79 -3.40 -17.41
CA LEU A 96 -5.06 -2.45 -16.58
C LEU A 96 -5.95 -1.47 -15.81
N PRO A 97 -6.99 -0.83 -16.40
CA PRO A 97 -7.89 0.03 -15.64
C PRO A 97 -8.61 -0.72 -14.52
N GLN A 98 -9.04 -1.95 -14.83
CA GLN A 98 -9.73 -2.80 -13.86
C GLN A 98 -8.83 -3.15 -12.69
N VAL A 99 -7.59 -3.57 -12.97
CA VAL A 99 -6.59 -3.88 -11.94
C VAL A 99 -6.31 -2.64 -11.08
N MET A 100 -6.03 -1.48 -11.69
CA MET A 100 -5.74 -0.24 -10.97
C MET A 100 -6.88 0.14 -10.02
N LEU A 101 -8.11 0.22 -10.52
CA LEU A 101 -9.29 0.58 -9.71
C LEU A 101 -9.57 -0.45 -8.61
N THR A 102 -9.40 -1.74 -8.91
CA THR A 102 -9.68 -2.82 -7.97
C THR A 102 -8.71 -2.81 -6.80
N PHE A 103 -7.41 -2.66 -7.07
CA PHE A 103 -6.41 -2.57 -6.02
C PHE A 103 -6.47 -1.24 -5.28
N ALA A 104 -6.70 -0.12 -5.98
CA ALA A 104 -6.91 1.18 -5.36
C ALA A 104 -8.06 1.16 -4.33
N PHE A 105 -9.17 0.49 -4.67
CA PHE A 105 -10.31 0.33 -3.77
C PHE A 105 -9.94 -0.40 -2.47
N VAL A 106 -9.32 -1.57 -2.56
CA VAL A 106 -8.99 -2.36 -1.37
C VAL A 106 -7.88 -1.69 -0.55
N GLU A 107 -6.86 -1.14 -1.21
CA GLU A 107 -5.76 -0.47 -0.53
C GLU A 107 -6.22 0.81 0.17
N ALA A 108 -7.13 1.58 -0.44
CA ALA A 108 -7.66 2.78 0.21
C ALA A 108 -8.46 2.44 1.47
N LEU A 109 -9.29 1.39 1.44
CA LEU A 109 -10.00 0.90 2.63
C LEU A 109 -9.02 0.35 3.68
N GLY A 110 -8.00 -0.40 3.26
CA GLY A 110 -6.96 -0.93 4.14
C GLY A 110 -6.12 0.17 4.80
N ALA A 111 -5.73 1.19 4.05
CA ALA A 111 -5.00 2.35 4.56
C ALA A 111 -5.88 3.20 5.49
N THR A 112 -7.14 3.40 5.14
CA THR A 112 -8.11 4.10 5.99
C THR A 112 -8.28 3.37 7.32
N TYR A 113 -8.45 2.04 7.28
CA TYR A 113 -8.44 1.21 8.48
C TYR A 113 -7.13 1.39 9.26
N TYR A 114 -5.95 1.25 8.63
CA TYR A 114 -4.65 1.38 9.30
C TYR A 114 -4.51 2.69 10.10
N PHE A 115 -4.90 3.83 9.51
CA PHE A 115 -4.78 5.13 10.17
C PHE A 115 -5.79 5.30 11.30
N TYR A 116 -7.07 5.01 11.08
CA TYR A 116 -8.09 5.16 12.13
C TYR A 116 -7.93 4.12 13.25
N PHE A 117 -7.37 2.95 12.96
CA PHE A 117 -7.15 1.92 13.98
C PHE A 117 -6.09 2.32 15.00
N GLN A 118 -5.12 3.16 14.62
CA GLN A 118 -4.18 3.73 15.58
C GLN A 118 -4.89 4.65 16.59
N ASN A 119 -5.90 5.41 16.15
CA ASN A 119 -6.72 6.21 17.06
C ASN A 119 -7.63 5.31 17.92
N TYR A 120 -8.18 4.24 17.34
CA TYR A 120 -8.97 3.25 18.08
C TYR A 120 -8.16 2.58 19.20
N PHE A 121 -6.87 2.30 18.97
CA PHE A 121 -6.00 1.80 20.04
C PHE A 121 -5.91 2.76 21.22
N ALA A 122 -5.82 4.06 20.96
CA ALA A 122 -5.82 5.05 22.03
C ALA A 122 -7.17 5.09 22.77
N GLU A 123 -8.29 4.96 22.05
CA GLU A 123 -9.64 4.92 22.65
C GLU A 123 -9.84 3.72 23.59
N ILE A 124 -9.34 2.54 23.22
CA ILE A 124 -9.41 1.34 24.07
C ILE A 124 -8.29 1.27 25.13
N GLY A 125 -7.58 2.38 25.36
CA GLY A 125 -6.64 2.55 26.47
C GLY A 125 -5.20 2.10 26.21
N ILE A 126 -4.80 1.86 24.96
CA ILE A 126 -3.40 1.56 24.63
C ILE A 126 -2.62 2.88 24.51
N SER A 127 -1.57 3.02 25.30
CA SER A 127 -0.70 4.20 25.28
C SER A 127 0.04 4.36 23.94
N GLY A 128 0.52 5.57 23.63
CA GLY A 128 1.31 5.84 22.42
C GLY A 128 2.55 4.94 22.29
N PHE A 129 3.22 4.66 23.41
CA PHE A 129 4.31 3.68 23.45
C PHE A 129 3.83 2.25 23.16
N GLY A 130 2.68 1.85 23.70
CA GLY A 130 2.06 0.56 23.41
C GLY A 130 1.70 0.39 21.92
N ILE A 131 1.13 1.44 21.30
CA ILE A 131 0.84 1.48 19.86
C ILE A 131 2.13 1.32 19.06
N SER A 132 3.19 2.02 19.46
CA SER A 132 4.51 1.93 18.82
C SER A 132 5.08 0.50 18.89
N LEU A 133 4.93 -0.19 20.02
CA LEU A 133 5.35 -1.59 20.17
C LEU A 133 4.51 -2.54 19.31
N VAL A 134 3.19 -2.31 19.19
CA VAL A 134 2.31 -3.11 18.32
C VAL A 134 2.72 -2.94 16.85
N ILE A 135 2.97 -1.71 16.41
CA ILE A 135 3.44 -1.41 15.03
C ILE A 135 4.82 -2.03 14.80
N LEU A 136 5.75 -1.91 15.75
CA LEU A 136 7.07 -2.53 15.63
C LEU A 136 6.97 -4.06 15.56
N GLY A 137 6.12 -4.67 16.40
CA GLY A 137 5.91 -6.11 16.38
C GLY A 137 5.26 -6.59 15.08
N SER A 138 4.26 -5.86 14.57
CA SER A 138 3.61 -6.19 13.31
C SER A 138 4.56 -6.06 12.12
N SER A 139 5.48 -5.09 12.13
CA SER A 139 6.47 -4.86 11.08
C SER A 139 7.31 -6.10 10.75
N VAL A 140 7.65 -6.91 11.76
CA VAL A 140 8.40 -8.17 11.58
C VAL A 140 7.62 -9.12 10.69
N PHE A 141 6.33 -9.30 10.97
CA PHE A 141 5.46 -10.14 10.16
C PHE A 141 5.20 -9.54 8.78
N GLN A 142 5.08 -8.22 8.67
CA GLN A 142 4.93 -7.53 7.39
C GLN A 142 6.16 -7.74 6.49
N MET A 143 7.36 -7.62 7.05
CA MET A 143 8.61 -7.91 6.35
C MET A 143 8.68 -9.37 5.87
N LEU A 144 8.25 -10.33 6.72
CA LEU A 144 8.15 -11.74 6.32
C LEU A 144 7.11 -11.93 5.20
N GLY A 145 5.95 -11.29 5.30
CA GLY A 145 4.91 -11.29 4.29
C GLY A 145 5.41 -10.75 2.94
N ALA A 146 6.08 -9.59 2.94
CA ALA A 146 6.69 -9.02 1.75
C ALA A 146 7.68 -9.99 1.08
N LYS A 147 8.50 -10.71 1.86
CA LYS A 147 9.42 -11.76 1.35
C LYS A 147 8.71 -13.02 0.81
N LEU A 148 7.49 -13.30 1.26
CA LEU A 148 6.67 -14.40 0.73
C LEU A 148 5.96 -14.02 -0.57
N SER A 149 5.88 -12.73 -0.90
CA SER A 149 5.18 -12.22 -2.08
C SER A 149 5.63 -12.86 -3.41
N PRO A 150 6.93 -13.15 -3.68
CA PRO A 150 7.33 -13.84 -4.90
C PRO A 150 6.80 -15.28 -4.98
N LYS A 151 6.93 -16.04 -3.89
CA LYS A 151 6.44 -17.43 -3.82
C LYS A 151 4.93 -17.52 -4.01
N ILE A 152 4.18 -16.59 -3.42
CA ILE A 152 2.72 -16.51 -3.56
C ILE A 152 2.35 -16.18 -5.01
N SER A 153 3.04 -15.22 -5.64
CA SER A 153 2.81 -14.84 -7.04
C SER A 153 3.12 -15.95 -8.03
N GLU A 154 4.09 -16.83 -7.73
CA GLU A 154 4.41 -18.00 -8.56
C GLU A 154 3.38 -19.14 -8.39
N SER A 155 2.83 -19.27 -7.18
CA SER A 155 1.93 -20.38 -6.83
C SER A 155 0.48 -20.13 -7.23
N PHE A 156 0.05 -18.87 -7.34
CA PHE A 156 -1.36 -18.52 -7.54
C PHE A 156 -1.56 -17.45 -8.61
N LYS A 157 -2.71 -17.53 -9.30
CA LYS A 157 -3.15 -16.48 -10.23
C LYS A 157 -3.50 -15.21 -9.47
N LEU A 158 -3.29 -14.04 -10.09
CA LEU A 158 -3.61 -12.74 -9.50
C LEU A 158 -5.08 -12.63 -9.03
N THR A 159 -6.02 -13.22 -9.78
CA THR A 159 -7.45 -13.25 -9.40
C THR A 159 -7.71 -14.06 -8.13
N THR A 160 -6.98 -15.16 -7.91
CA THR A 160 -7.05 -15.96 -6.68
C THR A 160 -6.40 -15.23 -5.52
N ILE A 161 -5.23 -14.62 -5.74
CA ILE A 161 -4.53 -13.83 -4.73
C ILE A 161 -5.42 -12.68 -4.26
N TYR A 162 -6.01 -11.93 -5.20
CA TYR A 162 -6.95 -10.85 -4.89
C TYR A 162 -8.16 -11.34 -4.09
N PHE A 163 -8.75 -12.48 -4.49
CA PHE A 163 -9.90 -13.06 -3.78
C PHE A 163 -9.59 -13.36 -2.31
N LEU A 164 -8.49 -14.06 -2.07
CA LEU A 164 -8.03 -14.38 -0.73
C LEU A 164 -7.70 -13.11 0.04
N PHE A 165 -7.03 -12.16 -0.60
CA PHE A 165 -6.64 -10.90 0.03
C PHE A 165 -7.85 -10.11 0.54
N PHE A 166 -8.84 -9.78 -0.30
CA PHE A 166 -9.99 -8.99 0.17
C PHE A 166 -10.83 -9.77 1.19
N SER A 167 -11.00 -11.08 1.00
CA SER A 167 -11.85 -11.91 1.87
C SER A 167 -11.26 -12.03 3.27
N VAL A 168 -9.97 -12.39 3.37
CA VAL A 168 -9.28 -12.54 4.66
C VAL A 168 -9.12 -11.19 5.34
N THR A 169 -8.80 -10.13 4.58
CA THR A 169 -8.70 -8.76 5.13
C THR A 169 -10.03 -8.31 5.73
N ALA A 170 -11.16 -8.54 5.05
CA ALA A 170 -12.45 -8.14 5.58
C ALA A 170 -12.84 -8.91 6.85
N VAL A 171 -12.60 -10.22 6.87
CA VAL A 171 -12.83 -11.04 8.08
C VAL A 171 -11.95 -10.57 9.23
N ALA A 172 -10.68 -10.27 8.96
CA ALA A 172 -9.75 -9.76 9.97
C ALA A 172 -10.20 -8.40 10.51
N ILE A 173 -10.60 -7.46 9.65
CA ILE A 173 -11.16 -6.17 10.08
C ILE A 173 -12.41 -6.40 10.94
N ALA A 174 -13.33 -7.26 10.52
CA ALA A 174 -14.55 -7.52 11.28
C ALA A 174 -14.26 -8.10 12.68
N PHE A 175 -13.34 -9.06 12.76
CA PHE A 175 -12.94 -9.66 14.04
C PHE A 175 -12.14 -8.70 14.92
N SER A 176 -11.36 -7.81 14.33
CA SER A 176 -10.65 -6.77 15.09
C SER A 176 -11.61 -5.85 15.85
N ALA A 177 -12.82 -5.63 15.32
CA ALA A 177 -13.82 -4.73 15.88
C ALA A 177 -14.68 -5.37 17.00
N ILE A 178 -14.80 -6.70 17.04
CA ILE A 178 -15.75 -7.40 17.93
C ILE A 178 -15.04 -8.15 19.06
N LEU A 179 -13.80 -8.59 18.82
CA LEU A 179 -13.10 -9.45 19.76
C LEU A 179 -12.35 -8.66 20.85
N PRO A 180 -11.92 -9.32 21.95
CA PRO A 180 -11.13 -8.67 22.99
C PRO A 180 -9.80 -8.10 22.47
N VAL A 181 -9.25 -7.11 23.18
CA VAL A 181 -8.06 -6.33 22.81
C VAL A 181 -6.88 -7.18 22.30
N VAL A 182 -6.59 -8.32 22.94
CA VAL A 182 -5.49 -9.21 22.51
C VAL A 182 -5.72 -9.79 21.11
N ALA A 183 -6.96 -10.17 20.80
CA ALA A 183 -7.33 -10.64 19.47
C ALA A 183 -7.37 -9.48 18.46
N THR A 184 -7.87 -8.31 18.86
CA THR A 184 -7.87 -7.07 18.07
C THR A 184 -6.48 -6.72 17.53
N ILE A 185 -5.45 -6.75 18.38
CA ILE A 185 -4.05 -6.52 17.98
C ILE A 185 -3.58 -7.54 16.94
N SER A 186 -3.94 -8.81 17.13
CA SER A 186 -3.53 -9.90 16.23
C SER A 186 -4.18 -9.76 14.85
N PHE A 187 -5.47 -9.41 14.79
CA PHE A 187 -6.16 -9.18 13.53
C PHE A 187 -5.72 -7.90 12.83
N TYR A 188 -5.41 -6.83 13.58
CA TYR A 188 -4.75 -5.65 13.05
C TYR A 188 -3.41 -6.00 12.40
N ALA A 189 -2.56 -6.76 13.09
CA ALA A 189 -1.29 -7.22 12.51
C ALA A 189 -1.52 -8.03 11.22
N LEU A 190 -2.50 -8.94 11.22
CA LEU A 190 -2.83 -9.74 10.03
C LEU A 190 -3.22 -8.88 8.82
N VAL A 191 -4.06 -7.85 9.01
CA VAL A 191 -4.44 -6.92 7.92
C VAL A 191 -3.21 -6.26 7.30
N ASN A 192 -2.27 -5.80 8.13
CA ASN A 192 -1.04 -5.16 7.67
C ASN A 192 -0.11 -6.14 6.95
N VAL A 193 0.02 -7.38 7.45
CA VAL A 193 0.80 -8.44 6.78
C VAL A 193 0.25 -8.74 5.38
N LEU A 194 -1.07 -8.83 5.25
CA LEU A 194 -1.73 -9.05 3.97
C LEU A 194 -1.44 -7.88 3.01
N ALA A 195 -1.47 -6.64 3.49
CA ALA A 195 -1.11 -5.45 2.70
C ALA A 195 0.37 -5.49 2.23
N ALA A 196 1.29 -5.91 3.10
CA ALA A 196 2.70 -6.06 2.78
C ALA A 196 2.96 -7.17 1.74
N ILE A 197 2.14 -8.23 1.71
CA ILE A 197 2.19 -9.29 0.70
C ILE A 197 1.70 -8.79 -0.67
N ILE A 198 0.55 -8.10 -0.70
CA ILE A 198 -0.11 -7.78 -1.97
C ILE A 198 0.59 -6.67 -2.76
N ASN A 199 1.21 -5.72 -2.04
CA ASN A 199 1.82 -4.53 -2.64
C ASN A 199 2.89 -4.86 -3.70
N PRO A 200 3.91 -5.71 -3.42
CA PRO A 200 4.89 -6.10 -4.42
C PRO A 200 4.28 -6.86 -5.61
N ILE A 201 3.30 -7.73 -5.37
CA ILE A 201 2.65 -8.57 -6.40
C ILE A 201 1.92 -7.68 -7.40
N ARG A 202 1.09 -6.76 -6.91
CA ARG A 202 0.38 -5.78 -7.73
C ARG A 202 1.36 -4.89 -8.48
N SER A 203 2.34 -4.32 -7.79
CA SER A 203 3.35 -3.44 -8.41
C SER A 203 4.06 -4.17 -9.56
N ASN A 204 4.44 -5.43 -9.35
CA ASN A 204 5.04 -6.25 -10.39
C ASN A 204 4.09 -6.45 -11.58
N TYR A 205 2.84 -6.83 -11.34
CA TYR A 205 1.85 -7.01 -12.40
C TYR A 205 1.66 -5.74 -13.25
N ILE A 206 1.47 -4.59 -12.61
CA ILE A 206 1.29 -3.30 -13.30
C ILE A 206 2.53 -2.97 -14.13
N ASN A 207 3.73 -2.99 -13.53
CA ASN A 207 4.95 -2.60 -14.24
C ASN A 207 5.30 -3.54 -15.41
N GLN A 208 5.03 -4.84 -15.29
CA GLN A 208 5.21 -5.81 -16.38
C GLN A 208 4.17 -5.65 -17.50
N SER A 209 2.96 -5.19 -17.18
CA SER A 209 1.89 -4.99 -18.17
C SER A 209 2.07 -3.74 -19.04
N ILE A 210 3.02 -2.86 -18.69
CA ILE A 210 3.20 -1.56 -19.34
C ILE A 210 4.43 -1.57 -20.27
N PRO A 211 4.27 -1.20 -21.56
CA PRO A 211 5.39 -0.95 -22.46
C PRO A 211 6.36 0.12 -21.93
N SER A 212 7.64 -0.02 -22.25
CA SER A 212 8.67 0.98 -21.90
C SER A 212 8.33 2.36 -22.51
N GLY A 213 8.68 3.44 -21.80
CA GLY A 213 8.48 4.83 -22.24
C GLY A 213 7.24 5.55 -21.68
N LYS A 214 6.19 4.84 -21.26
CA LYS A 214 4.99 5.45 -20.60
C LYS A 214 4.73 4.96 -19.18
N ARG A 215 5.61 4.10 -18.65
CA ARG A 215 5.47 3.46 -17.33
C ARG A 215 5.38 4.46 -16.17
N ALA A 216 6.20 5.50 -16.18
CA ALA A 216 6.14 6.54 -15.15
C ALA A 216 4.76 7.23 -15.10
N THR A 217 4.25 7.69 -16.25
CA THR A 217 2.94 8.35 -16.34
C THR A 217 1.80 7.40 -15.94
N ILE A 218 1.88 6.14 -16.33
CA ILE A 218 0.87 5.15 -15.95
C ILE A 218 0.92 4.84 -14.44
N ASN A 219 2.10 4.73 -13.83
CA ASN A 219 2.22 4.61 -12.38
C ASN A 219 1.67 5.84 -11.64
N SER A 220 1.77 7.05 -12.23
CA SER A 220 1.10 8.23 -11.70
C SER A 220 -0.42 8.14 -11.79
N ILE A 221 -0.96 7.55 -12.88
CA ILE A 221 -2.40 7.29 -13.00
C ILE A 221 -2.87 6.28 -11.94
N ASP A 222 -2.10 5.21 -11.70
CA ASP A 222 -2.37 4.24 -10.63
C ASP A 222 -2.42 4.91 -9.25
N SER A 223 -1.42 5.75 -8.96
CA SER A 223 -1.34 6.53 -7.72
C SER A 223 -2.51 7.53 -7.59
N PHE A 224 -2.97 8.09 -8.72
CA PHE A 224 -4.15 8.95 -8.77
C PHE A 224 -5.44 8.17 -8.48
N CYS A 225 -5.60 6.94 -8.99
CA CYS A 225 -6.72 6.08 -8.65
C CYS A 225 -6.78 5.80 -7.14
N PHE A 226 -5.65 5.48 -6.51
CA PHE A 226 -5.58 5.32 -5.05
C PHE A 226 -5.96 6.61 -4.32
N SER A 227 -5.43 7.76 -4.76
CA SER A 227 -5.72 9.07 -4.15
C SER A 227 -7.20 9.42 -4.24
N LEU A 228 -7.84 9.14 -5.38
CA LEU A 228 -9.28 9.37 -5.56
C LEU A 228 -10.11 8.52 -4.58
N MET A 229 -9.76 7.26 -4.38
CA MET A 229 -10.42 6.39 -3.40
C MET A 229 -10.20 6.90 -1.97
N MET A 230 -9.00 7.37 -1.63
CA MET A 230 -8.69 7.94 -0.31
C MET A 230 -9.47 9.23 -0.02
N VAL A 231 -9.60 10.13 -0.98
CA VAL A 231 -10.40 11.37 -0.83
C VAL A 231 -11.87 11.05 -0.51
N LEU A 232 -12.37 9.91 -0.97
CA LEU A 232 -13.74 9.45 -0.68
C LEU A 232 -13.84 8.69 0.65
N PHE A 233 -13.06 7.62 0.80
CA PHE A 233 -13.20 6.71 1.94
C PHE A 233 -12.66 7.30 3.24
N PHE A 234 -11.56 8.04 3.21
CA PHE A 234 -10.92 8.52 4.42
C PHE A 234 -11.79 9.52 5.21
N PRO A 235 -12.38 10.57 4.58
CA PRO A 235 -13.30 11.47 5.27
C PRO A 235 -14.63 10.81 5.62
N LEU A 236 -15.14 9.93 4.74
CA LEU A 236 -16.38 9.19 5.00
C LEU A 236 -16.25 8.31 6.26
N THR A 237 -15.14 7.59 6.40
CA THR A 237 -14.86 6.79 7.60
C THR A 237 -14.75 7.66 8.83
N GLY A 238 -14.06 8.80 8.78
CA GLY A 238 -13.99 9.74 9.90
C GLY A 238 -15.35 10.27 10.32
N PHE A 239 -16.19 10.62 9.35
CA PHE A 239 -17.56 11.03 9.58
C PHE A 239 -18.39 9.91 10.23
N LEU A 240 -18.31 8.68 9.72
CA LEU A 240 -19.00 7.52 10.30
C LEU A 240 -18.56 7.25 11.74
N ILE A 241 -17.25 7.28 12.02
CA ILE A 241 -16.71 7.11 13.38
C ILE A 241 -17.33 8.14 14.34
N SER A 242 -17.45 9.40 13.89
CA SER A 242 -18.02 10.48 14.71
C SER A 242 -19.50 10.31 15.07
N ILE A 243 -20.25 9.47 14.33
CA ILE A 243 -21.69 9.27 14.54
C ILE A 243 -22.06 7.89 15.11
N VAL A 244 -21.28 6.84 14.85
CA VAL A 244 -21.65 5.45 15.25
C VAL A 244 -20.60 4.68 16.05
N SER A 245 -19.36 5.17 16.21
CA SER A 245 -18.18 4.48 16.80
C SER A 245 -17.22 3.82 15.81
N TYR A 246 -16.02 3.50 16.30
CA TYR A 246 -14.97 2.80 15.56
C TYR A 246 -15.39 1.39 15.18
N GLU A 247 -15.93 0.61 16.11
CA GLU A 247 -16.28 -0.79 15.92
C GLU A 247 -17.33 -0.93 14.82
N ILE A 248 -18.43 -0.17 14.91
CA ILE A 248 -19.49 -0.19 13.89
C ILE A 248 -18.95 0.25 12.54
N THR A 249 -18.09 1.27 12.51
CA THR A 249 -17.49 1.75 11.26
C THR A 249 -16.55 0.72 10.64
N PHE A 250 -15.76 -0.01 11.44
CA PHE A 250 -14.89 -1.09 10.96
C PHE A 250 -15.71 -2.28 10.42
N ILE A 251 -16.85 -2.62 11.02
CA ILE A 251 -17.80 -3.58 10.42
C ILE A 251 -18.33 -3.06 9.08
N GLY A 252 -18.61 -1.76 8.98
CA GLY A 252 -18.98 -1.10 7.73
C GLY A 252 -17.89 -1.24 6.65
N ILE A 253 -16.63 -0.99 7.01
CA ILE A 253 -15.48 -1.16 6.11
C ILE A 253 -15.33 -2.62 5.69
N ALA A 254 -15.41 -3.58 6.61
CA ALA A 254 -15.35 -5.01 6.30
C ALA A 254 -16.47 -5.42 5.32
N SER A 255 -17.68 -4.94 5.55
CA SER A 255 -18.83 -5.19 4.67
C SER A 255 -18.64 -4.58 3.28
N CYS A 256 -18.17 -3.33 3.22
CA CYS A 256 -17.84 -2.65 1.97
C CYS A 256 -16.74 -3.42 1.21
N LEU A 257 -15.72 -3.87 1.91
CA LEU A 257 -14.61 -4.64 1.34
C LEU A 257 -15.06 -6.01 0.82
N LEU A 258 -15.97 -6.71 1.50
CA LEU A 258 -16.53 -7.97 1.00
C LEU A 258 -17.37 -7.76 -0.26
N LEU A 259 -18.32 -6.82 -0.23
CA LEU A 259 -19.25 -6.58 -1.32
C LEU A 259 -18.53 -6.02 -2.56
N GLY A 260 -17.77 -4.94 -2.37
CA GLY A 260 -16.97 -4.32 -3.43
C GLY A 260 -15.84 -5.24 -3.90
N GLY A 261 -15.20 -5.96 -2.96
CA GLY A 261 -14.16 -6.94 -3.26
C GLY A 261 -14.68 -8.06 -4.16
N PHE A 262 -15.83 -8.65 -3.82
CA PHE A 262 -16.45 -9.70 -4.62
C PHE A 262 -16.87 -9.21 -6.01
N PHE A 263 -17.48 -8.03 -6.09
CA PHE A 263 -17.84 -7.39 -7.35
C PHE A 263 -16.62 -7.16 -8.25
N ASN A 264 -15.55 -6.58 -7.69
CA ASN A 264 -14.30 -6.33 -8.41
C ASN A 264 -13.61 -7.63 -8.82
N TRP A 265 -13.63 -8.67 -7.97
CA TRP A 265 -13.08 -9.98 -8.29
C TRP A 265 -13.78 -10.62 -9.50
N TRP A 266 -15.11 -10.53 -9.54
CA TRP A 266 -15.88 -11.05 -10.67
C TRP A 266 -15.53 -10.32 -11.98
N GLN A 267 -15.29 -9.01 -11.92
CA GLN A 267 -14.82 -8.25 -13.08
C GLN A 267 -13.39 -8.60 -13.48
N LEU A 268 -12.48 -8.73 -12.51
CA LEU A 268 -11.09 -9.14 -12.76
C LEU A 268 -11.01 -10.48 -13.49
N ARG A 269 -11.84 -11.46 -13.11
CA ARG A 269 -11.92 -12.76 -13.78
C ARG A 269 -12.32 -12.71 -15.26
N LYS A 270 -12.96 -11.63 -15.72
CA LYS A 270 -13.34 -11.48 -17.13
C LYS A 270 -12.22 -10.90 -17.99
N VAL A 271 -11.25 -10.25 -17.36
CA VAL A 271 -10.19 -9.50 -18.05
C VAL A 271 -8.80 -10.12 -17.88
N LEU A 272 -8.59 -10.95 -16.85
CA LEU A 272 -7.38 -11.73 -16.56
C LEU A 272 -7.58 -13.21 -16.86
#